data_AF-A0A2E5EQ30-F1
#
_entry.id   AF-A0A2E5EQ30-F1
#
_cell.length_a   1.000
_cell.length_b   1.000
_cell.length_c   1.000
_cell.angle_alpha   90.00
_cell.angle_beta   90.00
_cell.angle_gamma   90.00
#
_symmetry.space_group_name_H-M   'P 1'
#
loop_
_entity.id
_entity.type
_entity.pdbx_description
1 polymer ?
#
loop_
_entity_poly.entity_id
_entity_poly.type
_entity_poly.pdbx_seq_one_letter_code
_entity_poly.pdbx_strand_id
1 'polypeptide(L)'
;MRSRNTKILVLLSLTHSLLFSAEALASNVLWTQYCQHHGKMKLLVHLDSDPTVEYGGKPEAVKLWLRDNAGENWKHTRTEPVRRLSATALFTLEPWPRHATKLFKVTCGDSSWEGTFRAEPKAGSILKLAGLSCHKDIGWPWKEAIAELIAHNPDLVLFTGDQIYENDYGSKMFRAMTKAEVPKGMKNYLTKWRKFGEAFCELMRDRPTIMITDDHDVFANDLWGRGGVRMNGDRTTGGYPTHPDWVNAAEFTQTGNLPDPVNPGPHGDGVLAYYTALEYGGVHFAILEDRKFKSAPSEVIKKLIAPPGFKWPKKRKTDFEIEVVLDPGYDCTKLDRPDLNLLGKEQEAFLTRWSNDLKKSGNLGAVVTSSPWAHVAMYSPTSADTDSNAWPQSGRNRALKAIGDAPVVMLHGDVHLGTLGRHGVKEFNDGPVAYSLPSFSSRASRKWNPLEPGKNREPGAPENTGEFHDRFGNKVTMYGAGNGLNGYGIIVFDTRNRETELQFHPMNEQRRPIKRKVSGWPHTVKF
;
A
#
# COMPACT_ATOMS: atom_id res chain seq x y z
N MET A 1 -78.86 14.88 -58.39
CA MET A 1 -78.43 13.47 -58.44
C MET A 1 -76.91 13.44 -58.56
N ARG A 2 -76.24 12.67 -57.69
CA ARG A 2 -74.79 12.36 -57.65
C ARG A 2 -73.82 13.46 -57.16
N SER A 3 -73.57 13.36 -55.85
CA SER A 3 -72.38 13.81 -55.12
C SER A 3 -71.07 13.30 -55.74
N ARG A 4 -70.05 14.15 -55.81
CA ARG A 4 -68.65 13.71 -55.80
C ARG A 4 -67.90 14.48 -54.73
N ASN A 5 -67.57 13.74 -53.67
CA ASN A 5 -66.77 14.17 -52.54
C ASN A 5 -65.31 14.40 -52.98
N THR A 6 -64.83 15.59 -52.65
CA THR A 6 -63.42 15.97 -52.59
C THR A 6 -62.76 15.19 -51.45
N LYS A 7 -61.73 14.39 -51.73
CA LYS A 7 -60.79 13.89 -50.72
C LYS A 7 -59.40 14.41 -51.07
N ILE A 8 -58.99 15.46 -50.37
CA ILE A 8 -57.59 15.90 -50.29
C ILE A 8 -56.88 14.93 -49.36
N LEU A 9 -55.89 14.23 -49.88
CA LEU A 9 -55.01 13.34 -49.14
C LEU A 9 -53.95 14.21 -48.44
N VAL A 10 -54.15 14.52 -47.16
CA VAL A 10 -53.11 15.11 -46.31
C VAL A 10 -52.13 14.01 -45.95
N LEU A 11 -50.94 14.03 -46.54
CA LEU A 11 -49.83 13.18 -46.17
C LEU A 11 -49.27 13.68 -44.82
N LEU A 12 -49.74 13.11 -43.72
CA LEU A 12 -49.11 13.29 -42.41
C LEU A 12 -47.79 12.52 -42.40
N SER A 13 -46.70 13.25 -42.57
CA SER A 13 -45.35 12.80 -42.20
C SER A 13 -45.34 12.52 -40.69
N LEU A 14 -45.48 11.24 -40.30
CA LEU A 14 -45.09 10.80 -38.96
C LEU A 14 -43.57 10.79 -38.91
N THR A 15 -42.96 11.92 -38.55
CA THR A 15 -41.64 11.91 -37.96
C THR A 15 -41.75 11.19 -36.61
N HIS A 16 -41.43 9.89 -36.60
CA HIS A 16 -41.09 9.20 -35.37
C HIS A 16 -39.81 9.84 -34.84
N SER A 17 -39.97 10.85 -33.98
CA SER A 17 -38.93 11.25 -33.06
C SER A 17 -38.69 10.06 -32.13
N LEU A 18 -37.73 9.21 -32.50
CA LEU A 18 -37.08 8.31 -31.54
C LEU A 18 -36.46 9.22 -30.46
N LEU A 19 -37.23 9.45 -29.40
CA LEU A 19 -36.69 9.83 -28.11
C LEU A 19 -35.78 8.67 -27.71
N PHE A 20 -34.49 8.76 -28.05
CA PHE A 20 -33.47 8.02 -27.34
C PHE A 20 -33.59 8.46 -25.88
N SER A 21 -34.25 7.64 -25.06
CA SER A 21 -34.04 7.75 -23.62
C SER A 21 -32.54 7.60 -23.42
N ALA A 22 -31.90 8.60 -22.83
CA ALA A 22 -30.52 8.48 -22.41
C ALA A 22 -30.48 7.37 -21.35
N GLU A 23 -30.28 6.13 -21.77
CA GLU A 23 -30.12 4.99 -20.88
C GLU A 23 -28.92 5.29 -19.98
N ALA A 24 -29.14 5.24 -18.67
CA ALA A 24 -28.08 5.35 -17.70
C ALA A 24 -27.14 4.15 -17.92
N LEU A 25 -25.83 4.39 -18.01
CA LEU A 25 -24.89 3.31 -18.21
C LEU A 25 -24.57 2.66 -16.87
N ALA A 26 -25.09 1.45 -16.66
CA ALA A 26 -24.79 0.62 -15.50
C ALA A 26 -23.33 0.15 -15.55
N SER A 27 -22.66 0.16 -14.39
CA SER A 27 -21.33 -0.42 -14.22
C SER A 27 -21.42 -1.66 -13.34
N ASN A 28 -20.64 -2.69 -13.63
CA ASN A 28 -20.56 -3.87 -12.77
C ASN A 28 -19.78 -3.55 -11.50
N VAL A 29 -20.33 -3.99 -10.37
CA VAL A 29 -19.61 -4.02 -9.09
C VAL A 29 -18.62 -5.17 -9.14
N LEU A 30 -17.33 -4.85 -9.00
CA LEU A 30 -16.26 -5.84 -9.09
C LEU A 30 -15.92 -6.42 -7.72
N TRP A 31 -15.69 -5.55 -6.74
CA TRP A 31 -15.31 -5.91 -5.37
C TRP A 31 -15.36 -4.68 -4.46
N THR A 32 -15.12 -4.89 -3.17
CA THR A 32 -15.17 -3.85 -2.14
C THR A 32 -13.99 -3.95 -1.18
N GLN A 33 -13.58 -2.82 -0.63
CA GLN A 33 -12.69 -2.74 0.53
C GLN A 33 -13.27 -1.77 1.56
N TYR A 34 -13.05 -2.02 2.85
CA TYR A 34 -13.58 -1.15 3.90
C TYR A 34 -12.63 -1.00 5.08
N CYS A 35 -12.82 0.05 5.86
CA CYS A 35 -12.27 0.17 7.21
C CYS A 35 -13.35 0.72 8.16
N GLN A 36 -13.16 0.48 9.45
CA GLN A 36 -13.94 1.11 10.52
C GLN A 36 -13.01 1.68 11.59
N HIS A 37 -13.33 2.88 12.07
CA HIS A 37 -12.51 3.65 13.00
C HIS A 37 -13.41 4.57 13.82
N HIS A 38 -13.31 4.55 15.15
CA HIS A 38 -14.04 5.47 16.06
C HIS A 38 -15.53 5.64 15.75
N GLY A 39 -16.22 4.56 15.40
CA GLY A 39 -17.65 4.60 15.07
C GLY A 39 -17.97 5.22 13.71
N LYS A 40 -16.99 5.32 12.82
CA LYS A 40 -17.15 5.64 11.40
C LYS A 40 -16.75 4.43 10.56
N MET A 41 -17.54 4.11 9.54
CA MET A 41 -17.20 3.09 8.54
C MET A 41 -17.11 3.72 7.17
N LYS A 42 -16.07 3.35 6.42
CA LYS A 42 -15.89 3.72 5.02
C LYS A 42 -15.81 2.46 4.16
N LEU A 43 -16.68 2.36 3.16
CA LEU A 43 -16.70 1.29 2.17
C LEU A 43 -16.37 1.89 0.80
N LEU A 44 -15.26 1.47 0.21
CA LEU A 44 -14.89 1.78 -1.16
C LEU A 44 -15.32 0.62 -2.06
N VAL A 45 -16.18 0.93 -3.04
CA VAL A 45 -16.68 0.00 -4.05
C VAL A 45 -15.90 0.22 -5.33
N HIS A 46 -15.39 -0.86 -5.93
CA HIS A 46 -14.70 -0.83 -7.22
C HIS A 46 -15.61 -1.29 -8.36
N LEU A 47 -15.56 -0.57 -9.48
CA LEU A 47 -16.44 -0.74 -10.63
C LEU A 47 -15.66 -0.99 -11.92
N ASP A 48 -16.33 -1.49 -12.94
CA ASP A 48 -15.74 -1.70 -14.27
C ASP A 48 -15.86 -0.49 -15.22
N SER A 49 -16.46 0.61 -14.76
CA SER A 49 -16.65 1.84 -15.55
C SER A 49 -15.38 2.32 -16.25
N ASP A 50 -15.50 2.79 -17.49
CA ASP A 50 -14.36 3.27 -18.28
C ASP A 50 -14.18 4.79 -18.10
N PRO A 51 -13.05 5.26 -17.52
CA PRO A 51 -12.84 6.69 -17.31
C PRO A 51 -12.73 7.49 -18.62
N THR A 52 -12.48 6.85 -19.77
CA THR A 52 -12.33 7.51 -21.08
C THR A 52 -13.64 7.75 -21.82
N VAL A 53 -14.73 7.10 -21.44
CA VAL A 53 -16.01 7.21 -22.17
C VAL A 53 -16.84 8.37 -21.62
N GLU A 54 -17.06 9.40 -22.43
CA GLU A 54 -18.02 10.46 -22.10
C GLU A 54 -19.44 9.94 -22.32
N TYR A 55 -20.17 9.73 -21.23
CA TYR A 55 -21.55 9.24 -21.30
C TYR A 55 -22.50 10.42 -21.54
N GLY A 56 -23.41 10.28 -22.51
CA GLY A 56 -24.45 11.28 -22.80
C GLY A 56 -25.59 11.34 -21.77
N GLY A 57 -25.60 10.44 -20.78
CA GLY A 57 -26.58 10.37 -19.68
C GLY A 57 -25.93 10.34 -18.30
N LYS A 58 -26.73 10.43 -17.23
CA LYS A 58 -26.22 10.29 -15.85
C LYS A 58 -25.83 8.81 -15.60
N PRO A 59 -24.61 8.51 -15.13
CA PRO A 59 -24.25 7.14 -14.76
C PRO A 59 -25.15 6.64 -13.64
N GLU A 60 -25.42 5.33 -13.62
CA GLU A 60 -26.16 4.74 -12.51
C GLU A 60 -25.42 4.91 -11.19
N ALA A 61 -26.15 5.33 -10.16
CA ALA A 61 -25.59 5.50 -8.83
C ALA A 61 -25.47 4.16 -8.11
N VAL A 62 -24.44 4.02 -7.29
CA VAL A 62 -24.21 2.82 -6.49
C VAL A 62 -25.08 2.91 -5.24
N LYS A 63 -25.78 1.83 -4.89
CA LYS A 63 -26.65 1.77 -3.71
C LYS A 63 -26.10 0.77 -2.69
N LEU A 64 -26.05 1.17 -1.42
CA LEU A 64 -25.70 0.33 -0.29
C LEU A 64 -26.95 -0.09 0.47
N TRP A 65 -27.03 -1.39 0.75
CA TRP A 65 -28.10 -2.03 1.49
C TRP A 65 -27.50 -2.80 2.68
N LEU A 66 -28.15 -2.75 3.83
CA LEU A 66 -27.71 -3.42 5.05
C LEU A 66 -28.80 -4.34 5.60
N ARG A 67 -28.38 -5.38 6.31
CA ARG A 67 -29.25 -6.20 7.18
C ARG A 67 -28.46 -6.72 8.37
N ASP A 68 -29.15 -7.03 9.46
CA ASP A 68 -28.51 -7.48 10.69
C ASP A 68 -28.20 -8.98 10.65
N ASN A 69 -29.13 -9.77 10.11
CA ASN A 69 -29.02 -11.22 10.05
C ASN A 69 -29.37 -11.79 8.67
N ALA A 70 -28.86 -12.99 8.40
CA ALA A 70 -29.31 -13.77 7.25
C ALA A 70 -30.81 -14.10 7.41
N GLY A 71 -31.63 -13.75 6.42
CA GLY A 71 -33.09 -13.93 6.44
C GLY A 71 -33.88 -12.66 6.67
N GLU A 72 -33.25 -11.57 7.11
CA GLU A 72 -33.89 -10.25 7.13
C GLU A 72 -33.89 -9.61 5.72
N ASN A 73 -34.89 -8.76 5.49
CA ASN A 73 -34.98 -7.97 4.27
C ASN A 73 -33.85 -6.94 4.20
N TRP A 74 -33.28 -6.78 3.02
CA TRP A 74 -32.31 -5.73 2.73
C TRP A 74 -32.92 -4.34 2.94
N LYS A 75 -32.31 -3.51 3.78
CA LYS A 75 -32.70 -2.11 4.01
C LYS A 75 -31.79 -1.20 3.21
N HIS A 76 -32.36 -0.42 2.29
CA HIS A 76 -31.62 0.64 1.60
C HIS A 76 -31.06 1.61 2.64
N THR A 77 -29.78 1.94 2.54
CA THR A 77 -29.08 2.79 3.52
C THR A 77 -28.55 4.06 2.89
N ARG A 78 -27.84 3.94 1.77
CA ARG A 78 -27.20 5.08 1.09
C ARG A 78 -27.13 4.85 -0.42
N THR A 79 -26.97 5.96 -1.14
CA THR A 79 -26.70 5.98 -2.58
C THR A 79 -25.58 6.96 -2.83
N GLU A 80 -24.54 6.56 -3.56
CA GLU A 80 -23.37 7.38 -3.86
C GLU A 80 -23.11 7.42 -5.38
N PRO A 81 -22.61 8.54 -5.91
CA PRO A 81 -22.27 8.64 -7.33
C PRO A 81 -21.00 7.85 -7.66
N VAL A 82 -20.90 7.42 -8.91
CA VAL A 82 -19.66 6.85 -9.45
C VAL A 82 -18.61 7.95 -9.64
N ARG A 83 -17.47 7.82 -8.97
CA ARG A 83 -16.25 8.60 -9.24
C ARG A 83 -15.62 8.06 -10.51
N ARG A 84 -15.99 8.66 -11.65
CA ARG A 84 -15.63 8.20 -12.99
C ARG A 84 -14.13 7.93 -13.17
N LEU A 85 -13.27 8.83 -12.68
CA LEU A 85 -11.83 8.72 -12.92
C LEU A 85 -11.19 7.51 -12.22
N SER A 86 -11.58 7.23 -10.98
CA SER A 86 -11.10 6.08 -10.20
C SER A 86 -11.92 4.82 -10.39
N ALA A 87 -13.06 4.89 -11.11
CA ALA A 87 -14.04 3.81 -11.21
C ALA A 87 -14.46 3.26 -9.84
N THR A 88 -14.80 4.17 -8.91
CA THR A 88 -15.19 3.80 -7.54
C THR A 88 -16.41 4.55 -7.04
N ALA A 89 -17.02 4.06 -5.96
CA ALA A 89 -17.96 4.81 -5.12
C ALA A 89 -17.56 4.65 -3.64
N LEU A 90 -17.49 5.75 -2.90
CA LEU A 90 -17.11 5.75 -1.49
C LEU A 90 -18.34 6.04 -0.63
N PHE A 91 -18.71 5.09 0.23
CA PHE A 91 -19.73 5.26 1.24
C PHE A 91 -19.07 5.60 2.58
N THR A 92 -19.65 6.55 3.31
CA THR A 92 -19.28 6.87 4.69
C THR A 92 -20.51 6.77 5.57
N LEU A 93 -20.43 5.99 6.65
CA LEU A 93 -21.51 5.79 7.61
C LEU A 93 -21.03 6.15 9.01
N GLU A 94 -21.79 7.02 9.67
CA GLU A 94 -21.54 7.49 11.03
C GLU A 94 -22.88 7.96 11.63
N PRO A 95 -23.23 7.55 12.87
CA PRO A 95 -22.51 6.61 13.73
C PRO A 95 -22.56 5.16 13.20
N TRP A 96 -21.53 4.37 13.50
CA TRP A 96 -21.36 2.99 13.08
C TRP A 96 -21.13 2.04 14.29
N PRO A 97 -21.90 0.94 14.40
CA PRO A 97 -21.77 0.00 15.50
C PRO A 97 -20.60 -0.98 15.29
N ARG A 98 -19.35 -0.51 15.50
CA ARG A 98 -18.10 -1.25 15.19
C ARG A 98 -17.98 -2.66 15.80
N HIS A 99 -18.69 -2.96 16.89
CA HIS A 99 -18.65 -4.29 17.55
C HIS A 99 -19.79 -5.22 17.12
N ALA A 100 -20.60 -4.84 16.13
CA ALA A 100 -21.65 -5.69 15.58
C ALA A 100 -21.29 -6.13 14.17
N THR A 101 -21.51 -7.41 13.88
CA THR A 101 -21.47 -7.90 12.50
C THR A 101 -22.68 -7.35 11.74
N LYS A 102 -22.47 -6.86 10.53
CA LYS A 102 -23.54 -6.39 9.63
C LYS A 102 -23.32 -7.01 8.25
N LEU A 103 -24.37 -7.49 7.62
CA LEU A 103 -24.30 -7.93 6.23
C LEU A 103 -24.57 -6.74 5.32
N PHE A 104 -23.84 -6.67 4.20
CA PHE A 104 -24.04 -5.62 3.21
C PHE A 104 -24.26 -6.19 1.83
N LYS A 105 -25.00 -5.42 1.02
CA LYS A 105 -25.13 -5.60 -0.42
C LYS A 105 -24.93 -4.26 -1.10
N VAL A 106 -24.17 -4.27 -2.17
CA VAL A 106 -23.99 -3.14 -3.06
C VAL A 106 -24.62 -3.47 -4.41
N THR A 107 -25.33 -2.51 -5.01
CA THR A 107 -25.95 -2.67 -6.34
C THR A 107 -25.65 -1.48 -7.24
N CYS A 108 -25.45 -1.73 -8.53
CA CYS A 108 -25.33 -0.73 -9.60
C CYS A 108 -25.89 -1.35 -10.89
N GLY A 109 -26.97 -0.80 -11.47
CA GLY A 109 -27.78 -1.50 -12.47
C GLY A 109 -28.20 -2.89 -11.98
N ASP A 110 -28.01 -3.87 -12.87
CA ASP A 110 -28.29 -5.28 -12.59
C ASP A 110 -27.15 -5.98 -11.81
N SER A 111 -26.02 -5.30 -11.58
CA SER A 111 -24.88 -5.86 -10.86
C SER A 111 -25.09 -5.78 -9.34
N SER A 112 -24.69 -6.84 -8.64
CA SER A 112 -24.72 -6.88 -7.18
C SER A 112 -23.50 -7.57 -6.57
N TRP A 113 -23.12 -7.13 -5.38
CA TRP A 113 -22.02 -7.68 -4.60
C TRP A 113 -22.39 -7.70 -3.12
N GLU A 114 -22.22 -8.84 -2.47
CA GLU A 114 -22.52 -9.02 -1.04
C GLU A 114 -21.25 -9.29 -0.23
N GLY A 115 -21.27 -8.88 1.03
CA GLY A 115 -20.20 -9.14 1.97
C GLY A 115 -20.63 -8.90 3.41
N THR A 116 -19.64 -8.87 4.31
CA THR A 116 -19.88 -8.72 5.74
C THR A 116 -18.98 -7.64 6.31
N PHE A 117 -19.55 -6.68 7.02
CA PHE A 117 -18.78 -5.88 7.96
C PHE A 117 -18.60 -6.68 9.24
N ARG A 118 -17.35 -7.04 9.53
CA ARG A 118 -16.99 -7.86 10.68
C ARG A 118 -17.08 -7.04 11.97
N ALA A 119 -17.57 -7.66 13.03
CA ALA A 119 -17.46 -7.11 14.37
C ALA A 119 -15.98 -6.96 14.75
N GLU A 120 -15.60 -5.77 15.17
CA GLU A 120 -14.25 -5.51 15.65
C GLU A 120 -13.96 -6.31 16.92
N PRO A 121 -12.76 -6.95 17.01
CA PRO A 121 -12.30 -7.57 18.25
C PRO A 121 -12.35 -6.61 19.44
N LYS A 122 -12.69 -7.11 20.62
CA LYS A 122 -12.78 -6.28 21.82
C LYS A 122 -11.38 -5.97 22.35
N ALA A 123 -11.20 -4.80 22.98
CA ALA A 123 -9.98 -4.54 23.74
C ALA A 123 -9.73 -5.66 24.77
N GLY A 124 -8.47 -6.04 24.97
CA GLY A 124 -8.09 -7.18 25.81
C GLY A 124 -8.32 -8.56 25.15
N SER A 125 -8.46 -8.59 23.82
CA SER A 125 -8.44 -9.81 23.01
C SER A 125 -7.24 -9.84 22.06
N ILE A 126 -7.15 -10.94 21.30
CA ILE A 126 -6.20 -11.08 20.21
C ILE A 126 -6.75 -10.36 18.97
N LEU A 127 -5.89 -9.63 18.27
CA LEU A 127 -6.11 -9.16 16.90
C LEU A 127 -5.12 -9.87 15.97
N LYS A 128 -5.61 -10.59 14.96
CA LYS A 128 -4.78 -11.20 13.92
C LYS A 128 -4.77 -10.36 12.65
N LEU A 129 -3.59 -9.95 12.22
CA LEU A 129 -3.37 -9.20 10.98
C LEU A 129 -2.63 -10.07 9.96
N ALA A 130 -3.12 -10.10 8.72
CA ALA A 130 -2.38 -10.65 7.59
C ALA A 130 -1.65 -9.52 6.85
N GLY A 131 -0.32 -9.62 6.72
CA GLY A 131 0.52 -8.61 6.07
C GLY A 131 1.07 -9.11 4.74
N LEU A 132 0.87 -8.33 3.68
CA LEU A 132 1.31 -8.63 2.31
C LEU A 132 2.01 -7.44 1.64
N SER A 133 2.92 -7.73 0.71
CA SER A 133 3.63 -6.73 -0.08
C SER A 133 4.10 -7.32 -1.42
N CYS A 134 4.31 -6.49 -2.44
CA CYS A 134 5.00 -6.84 -3.69
C CYS A 134 4.31 -7.95 -4.51
N HIS A 135 3.27 -7.56 -5.23
CA HIS A 135 2.27 -8.41 -5.90
C HIS A 135 2.41 -8.47 -7.42
N LYS A 136 3.63 -8.68 -7.95
CA LYS A 136 3.82 -8.84 -9.41
C LYS A 136 3.01 -10.00 -9.96
N ASP A 137 2.53 -9.91 -11.21
CA ASP A 137 1.66 -10.90 -11.88
C ASP A 137 2.19 -12.36 -12.00
N ILE A 138 3.39 -12.66 -11.51
CA ILE A 138 4.01 -13.98 -11.52
C ILE A 138 3.18 -14.98 -10.71
N GLY A 139 2.64 -16.01 -11.37
CA GLY A 139 1.88 -17.07 -10.72
C GLY A 139 0.46 -16.66 -10.32
N TRP A 140 -0.02 -15.50 -10.78
CA TRP A 140 -1.42 -15.10 -10.62
C TRP A 140 -2.35 -16.20 -11.15
N PRO A 141 -3.46 -16.57 -10.46
CA PRO A 141 -4.12 -15.84 -9.37
C PRO A 141 -3.83 -16.32 -7.94
N TRP A 142 -2.71 -17.00 -7.65
CA TRP A 142 -2.26 -17.35 -6.28
C TRP A 142 -3.29 -18.06 -5.37
N LYS A 143 -4.24 -18.82 -5.96
CA LYS A 143 -5.39 -19.41 -5.25
C LYS A 143 -5.01 -20.19 -3.98
N GLU A 144 -3.95 -21.00 -4.05
CA GLU A 144 -3.49 -21.81 -2.92
C GLU A 144 -3.03 -20.93 -1.74
N ALA A 145 -2.24 -19.90 -2.01
CA ALA A 145 -1.75 -18.98 -0.99
C ALA A 145 -2.87 -18.12 -0.37
N ILE A 146 -3.80 -17.65 -1.20
CA ILE A 146 -4.95 -16.86 -0.72
C ILE A 146 -5.90 -17.73 0.10
N ALA A 147 -6.12 -18.99 -0.28
CA ALA A 147 -6.90 -19.93 0.52
C ALA A 147 -6.28 -20.18 1.90
N GLU A 148 -4.95 -20.33 1.97
CA GLU A 148 -4.24 -20.47 3.25
C GLU A 148 -4.34 -19.19 4.11
N LEU A 149 -4.15 -18.02 3.51
CA LEU A 149 -4.36 -16.72 4.15
C LEU A 149 -5.76 -16.59 4.77
N ILE A 150 -6.81 -16.97 4.02
CA ILE A 150 -8.19 -16.97 4.51
C ILE A 150 -8.36 -17.97 5.67
N ALA A 151 -7.71 -19.14 5.59
CA ALA A 151 -7.78 -20.18 6.61
C ALA A 151 -7.14 -19.77 7.94
N HIS A 152 -6.15 -18.85 7.94
CA HIS A 152 -5.65 -18.22 9.18
C HIS A 152 -6.72 -17.39 9.91
N ASN A 153 -7.80 -17.05 9.21
CA ASN A 153 -8.89 -16.19 9.67
C ASN A 153 -8.35 -14.90 10.32
N PRO A 154 -7.64 -14.05 9.55
CA PRO A 154 -7.22 -12.74 10.03
C PRO A 154 -8.46 -11.86 10.26
N ASP A 155 -8.34 -10.96 11.24
CA ASP A 155 -9.33 -9.95 11.60
C ASP A 155 -9.14 -8.66 10.80
N LEU A 156 -7.93 -8.45 10.26
CA LEU A 156 -7.48 -7.26 9.54
C LEU A 156 -6.48 -7.68 8.45
N VAL A 157 -6.51 -7.00 7.30
CA VAL A 157 -5.54 -7.22 6.21
C VAL A 157 -4.73 -5.95 6.03
N LEU A 158 -3.43 -6.09 5.79
CA LEU A 158 -2.50 -5.02 5.53
C LEU A 158 -1.75 -5.28 4.21
N PHE A 159 -1.78 -4.31 3.32
CA PHE A 159 -0.92 -4.25 2.14
C PHE A 159 0.01 -3.04 2.23
N THR A 160 1.33 -3.29 2.24
CA THR A 160 2.35 -2.24 2.43
C THR A 160 2.88 -1.64 1.12
N GLY A 161 2.17 -1.81 0.01
CA GLY A 161 2.55 -1.28 -1.30
C GLY A 161 2.96 -2.34 -2.33
N ASP A 162 3.24 -1.89 -3.54
CA ASP A 162 3.45 -2.70 -4.73
C ASP A 162 2.29 -3.68 -4.94
N GLN A 163 1.05 -3.20 -4.87
CA GLN A 163 -0.14 -3.99 -5.20
C GLN A 163 -0.19 -4.30 -6.70
N ILE A 164 0.38 -3.43 -7.53
CA ILE A 164 0.58 -3.67 -8.97
C ILE A 164 1.94 -3.16 -9.44
N TYR A 165 2.45 -3.72 -10.54
CA TYR A 165 3.59 -3.17 -11.28
C TYR A 165 3.14 -2.58 -12.62
N GLU A 166 3.88 -1.58 -13.08
CA GLU A 166 3.54 -0.74 -14.23
C GLU A 166 3.44 -1.47 -15.57
N ASN A 167 3.95 -2.71 -15.65
CA ASN A 167 3.91 -3.58 -16.83
C ASN A 167 3.18 -4.91 -16.61
N ASP A 168 2.47 -5.07 -15.50
CA ASP A 168 1.77 -6.32 -15.18
C ASP A 168 0.62 -6.66 -16.15
N TYR A 169 0.29 -7.94 -16.22
CA TYR A 169 -0.86 -8.51 -16.92
C TYR A 169 -0.85 -8.25 -18.43
N GLY A 170 0.35 -8.15 -19.02
CA GLY A 170 0.54 -7.82 -20.44
C GLY A 170 0.12 -6.39 -20.80
N SER A 171 -0.21 -5.56 -19.81
CA SER A 171 -0.64 -4.17 -19.99
C SER A 171 0.58 -3.25 -19.88
N LYS A 172 1.14 -2.84 -21.02
CA LYS A 172 2.28 -1.91 -21.07
C LYS A 172 1.98 -0.62 -20.32
N MET A 173 2.97 -0.11 -19.58
CA MET A 173 2.84 1.15 -18.84
C MET A 173 2.42 2.31 -19.75
N PHE A 174 1.48 3.13 -19.28
CA PHE A 174 1.17 4.44 -19.86
C PHE A 174 1.23 5.51 -18.77
N ARG A 175 2.20 6.43 -18.88
CA ARG A 175 2.32 7.58 -17.97
C ARG A 175 1.50 8.75 -18.50
N ALA A 176 0.45 9.13 -17.79
CA ALA A 176 -0.32 10.33 -18.11
C ALA A 176 0.48 11.57 -17.68
N MET A 177 1.06 12.29 -18.64
CA MET A 177 1.92 13.45 -18.37
C MET A 177 1.12 14.76 -18.30
N THR A 178 0.05 14.83 -19.08
CA THR A 178 -0.84 15.98 -19.20
C THR A 178 -2.23 15.66 -18.64
N LYS A 179 -2.99 16.71 -18.30
CA LYS A 179 -4.37 16.58 -17.81
C LYS A 179 -5.28 15.83 -18.79
N ALA A 180 -5.12 16.06 -20.09
CA ALA A 180 -5.93 15.39 -21.12
C ALA A 180 -5.66 13.88 -21.21
N GLU A 181 -4.46 13.43 -20.82
CA GLU A 181 -4.09 12.01 -20.81
C GLU A 181 -4.55 11.26 -19.57
N VAL A 182 -4.95 11.97 -18.50
CA VAL A 182 -5.31 11.38 -17.20
C VAL A 182 -6.37 10.27 -17.31
N PRO A 183 -7.49 10.44 -18.05
CA PRO A 183 -8.46 9.36 -18.21
C PRO A 183 -7.88 8.10 -18.88
N LYS A 184 -7.03 8.28 -19.91
CA LYS A 184 -6.37 7.16 -20.59
C LYS A 184 -5.37 6.46 -19.68
N GLY A 185 -4.61 7.22 -18.89
CA GLY A 185 -3.73 6.68 -17.87
C GLY A 185 -4.48 5.91 -16.79
N MET A 186 -5.63 6.40 -16.34
CA MET A 186 -6.44 5.67 -15.37
C MET A 186 -7.04 4.40 -15.95
N LYS A 187 -7.45 4.37 -17.22
CA LYS A 187 -7.85 3.11 -17.88
C LYS A 187 -6.70 2.08 -17.91
N ASN A 188 -5.47 2.53 -18.18
CA ASN A 188 -4.29 1.66 -18.15
C ASN A 188 -4.02 1.09 -16.75
N TYR A 189 -4.09 1.94 -15.71
CA TYR A 189 -3.98 1.56 -14.31
C TYR A 189 -5.08 0.58 -13.90
N LEU A 190 -6.34 0.92 -14.17
CA LEU A 190 -7.51 0.13 -13.78
C LEU A 190 -7.50 -1.28 -14.39
N THR A 191 -6.93 -1.44 -15.58
CA THR A 191 -6.75 -2.78 -16.19
C THR A 191 -5.94 -3.71 -15.29
N LYS A 192 -4.91 -3.19 -14.61
CA LYS A 192 -4.06 -3.94 -13.68
C LYS A 192 -4.70 -4.05 -12.30
N TRP A 193 -5.23 -2.93 -11.81
CA TRP A 193 -5.91 -2.86 -10.52
C TRP A 193 -7.06 -3.85 -10.38
N ARG A 194 -7.82 -4.06 -11.47
CA ARG A 194 -8.91 -5.05 -11.49
C ARG A 194 -8.42 -6.49 -11.32
N LYS A 195 -7.21 -6.81 -11.81
CA LYS A 195 -6.60 -8.14 -11.64
C LYS A 195 -6.07 -8.38 -10.22
N PHE A 196 -5.55 -7.33 -9.58
CA PHE A 196 -5.24 -7.36 -8.15
C PHE A 196 -6.52 -7.62 -7.34
N GLY A 197 -7.57 -6.83 -7.58
CA GLY A 197 -8.87 -6.99 -6.94
C GLY A 197 -9.48 -8.38 -7.17
N GLU A 198 -9.42 -8.91 -8.39
CA GLU A 198 -9.90 -10.27 -8.72
C GLU A 198 -9.19 -11.36 -7.90
N ALA A 199 -7.90 -11.20 -7.60
CA ALA A 199 -7.17 -12.16 -6.78
C ALA A 199 -7.60 -12.09 -5.30
N PHE A 200 -7.70 -10.89 -4.74
CA PHE A 200 -7.85 -10.69 -3.30
C PHE A 200 -9.28 -10.36 -2.83
N CYS A 201 -10.25 -10.23 -3.73
CA CYS A 201 -11.61 -9.79 -3.37
C CYS A 201 -12.26 -10.68 -2.31
N GLU A 202 -12.02 -12.00 -2.32
CA GLU A 202 -12.54 -12.91 -1.29
C GLU A 202 -11.89 -12.68 0.08
N LEU A 203 -10.59 -12.39 0.13
CA LEU A 203 -9.89 -12.06 1.37
C LEU A 203 -10.39 -10.73 1.95
N MET A 204 -10.66 -9.73 1.10
CA MET A 204 -11.12 -8.40 1.51
C MET A 204 -12.65 -8.30 1.69
N ARG A 205 -13.42 -9.32 1.26
CA ARG A 205 -14.89 -9.31 1.24
C ARG A 205 -15.49 -9.04 2.63
N ASP A 206 -14.83 -9.51 3.67
CA ASP A 206 -15.28 -9.40 5.06
C ASP A 206 -14.21 -8.91 6.06
N ARG A 207 -12.96 -8.71 5.64
CA ARG A 207 -11.92 -8.13 6.51
C ARG A 207 -11.72 -6.65 6.21
N PRO A 208 -11.68 -5.79 7.23
CA PRO A 208 -11.17 -4.44 7.03
C PRO A 208 -9.76 -4.49 6.45
N THR A 209 -9.40 -3.51 5.62
CA THR A 209 -8.16 -3.53 4.85
C THR A 209 -7.42 -2.20 4.99
N ILE A 210 -6.23 -2.25 5.60
CA ILE A 210 -5.25 -1.17 5.49
C ILE A 210 -4.45 -1.38 4.22
N MET A 211 -4.36 -0.35 3.39
CA MET A 211 -3.56 -0.37 2.19
C MET A 211 -2.85 0.96 2.03
N ILE A 212 -1.54 0.91 1.78
CA ILE A 212 -0.72 2.06 1.41
C ILE A 212 -0.02 1.79 0.08
N THR A 213 0.48 2.85 -0.54
CA THR A 213 1.14 2.79 -1.86
C THR A 213 2.66 2.77 -1.72
N ASP A 214 3.32 2.06 -2.63
CA ASP A 214 4.74 2.20 -2.89
C ASP A 214 4.99 2.92 -4.23
N ASP A 215 6.19 2.84 -4.76
CA ASP A 215 6.65 3.44 -6.00
C ASP A 215 5.93 2.87 -7.24
N HIS A 216 5.80 1.54 -7.35
CA HIS A 216 5.21 0.90 -8.53
C HIS A 216 3.71 1.17 -8.67
N ASP A 217 3.00 1.40 -7.58
CA ASP A 217 1.55 1.69 -7.60
C ASP A 217 1.23 3.01 -8.31
N VAL A 218 2.20 3.92 -8.36
CA VAL A 218 2.11 5.21 -9.05
C VAL A 218 3.02 5.30 -10.28
N PHE A 219 3.47 4.15 -10.79
CA PHE A 219 4.31 4.00 -11.99
C PHE A 219 5.64 4.79 -11.93
N ALA A 220 6.18 4.96 -10.73
CA ALA A 220 7.53 5.42 -10.48
C ALA A 220 8.41 4.20 -10.20
N ASN A 221 9.50 4.03 -10.94
CA ASN A 221 10.47 2.99 -10.61
C ASN A 221 11.39 3.63 -9.57
N ASP A 222 11.31 3.26 -8.31
CA ASP A 222 11.78 4.00 -7.13
C ASP A 222 11.13 5.41 -7.02
N LEU A 223 10.61 5.75 -5.84
CA LEU A 223 9.93 7.03 -5.61
C LEU A 223 10.59 7.83 -4.49
N TRP A 224 11.29 8.90 -4.90
CA TRP A 224 11.62 10.03 -4.01
C TRP A 224 10.62 11.15 -4.26
N GLY A 225 9.48 11.14 -3.57
CA GLY A 225 8.32 11.97 -3.93
C GLY A 225 8.52 13.47 -3.76
N ARG A 226 9.57 13.92 -3.04
CA ARG A 226 9.93 15.34 -2.85
C ARG A 226 8.74 16.24 -2.50
N GLY A 227 7.82 15.74 -1.68
CA GLY A 227 6.65 16.47 -1.22
C GLY A 227 5.57 16.66 -2.27
N GLY A 228 5.51 15.82 -3.31
CA GLY A 228 4.42 15.84 -4.30
C GLY A 228 4.68 16.72 -5.53
N VAL A 229 5.92 17.16 -5.76
CA VAL A 229 6.27 17.91 -6.98
C VAL A 229 6.29 17.00 -8.21
N ARG A 230 6.12 17.57 -9.40
CA ARG A 230 6.32 16.89 -10.67
C ARG A 230 7.80 16.63 -10.89
N MET A 231 8.09 15.41 -11.32
CA MET A 231 9.43 15.04 -11.74
C MET A 231 9.85 15.86 -12.96
N ASN A 232 11.00 16.52 -12.87
CA ASN A 232 11.59 17.31 -13.96
C ASN A 232 13.02 16.83 -14.22
N GLY A 233 13.24 16.20 -15.37
CA GLY A 233 14.52 15.59 -15.73
C GLY A 233 14.59 14.12 -15.32
N ASP A 234 15.76 13.70 -14.85
CA ASP A 234 16.02 12.31 -14.51
C ASP A 234 15.21 11.86 -13.28
N ARG A 235 14.93 10.56 -13.21
CA ARG A 235 14.18 9.93 -12.12
C ARG A 235 14.75 10.23 -10.73
N THR A 236 16.07 10.28 -10.64
CA THR A 236 16.86 10.57 -9.44
C THR A 236 16.76 12.03 -8.97
N THR A 237 16.12 12.90 -9.77
CA THR A 237 15.71 14.25 -9.36
C THR A 237 14.48 14.27 -8.45
N GLY A 238 13.78 13.13 -8.34
CA GLY A 238 12.58 12.95 -7.53
C GLY A 238 11.34 13.64 -8.09
N GLY A 239 10.25 13.54 -7.34
CA GLY A 239 8.91 13.94 -7.76
C GLY A 239 8.14 12.81 -8.46
N TYR A 240 6.89 13.10 -8.80
CA TYR A 240 5.98 12.15 -9.44
C TYR A 240 6.11 12.21 -10.97
N PRO A 241 6.24 11.06 -11.66
CA PRO A 241 6.40 11.01 -13.11
C PRO A 241 5.07 11.28 -13.85
N THR A 242 3.91 11.14 -13.20
CA THR A 242 2.57 11.36 -13.77
C THR A 242 1.86 12.61 -13.23
N HIS A 243 0.86 13.09 -13.97
CA HIS A 243 0.05 14.26 -13.59
C HIS A 243 -0.63 14.06 -12.21
N PRO A 244 -0.72 15.08 -11.34
CA PRO A 244 -1.26 14.95 -9.98
C PRO A 244 -2.68 14.35 -9.94
N ASP A 245 -3.56 14.73 -10.87
CA ASP A 245 -4.92 14.14 -10.96
C ASP A 245 -4.89 12.61 -11.15
N TRP A 246 -3.90 12.08 -11.86
CA TRP A 246 -3.72 10.63 -12.02
C TRP A 246 -3.17 10.01 -10.74
N VAL A 247 -2.17 10.64 -10.10
CA VAL A 247 -1.58 10.19 -8.83
C VAL A 247 -2.66 10.09 -7.76
N ASN A 248 -3.43 11.17 -7.57
CA ASN A 248 -4.50 11.24 -6.60
C ASN A 248 -5.60 10.19 -6.86
N ALA A 249 -5.89 9.88 -8.12
CA ALA A 249 -6.88 8.86 -8.47
C ALA A 249 -6.38 7.44 -8.20
N ALA A 250 -5.11 7.14 -8.51
CA ALA A 250 -4.47 5.84 -8.25
C ALA A 250 -4.20 5.60 -6.75
N GLU A 251 -3.83 6.63 -6.00
CA GLU A 251 -3.71 6.54 -4.54
C GLU A 251 -5.09 6.37 -3.89
N PHE A 252 -6.13 7.07 -4.39
CA PHE A 252 -7.48 6.94 -3.85
C PHE A 252 -8.10 5.56 -4.06
N THR A 253 -7.82 4.87 -5.18
CA THR A 253 -8.31 3.49 -5.36
C THR A 253 -7.77 2.54 -4.30
N GLN A 254 -6.62 2.85 -3.70
CA GLN A 254 -5.99 2.01 -2.69
C GLN A 254 -6.34 2.46 -1.27
N THR A 255 -6.43 3.77 -1.05
CA THR A 255 -6.47 4.37 0.30
C THR A 255 -7.81 4.99 0.67
N GLY A 256 -8.76 5.09 -0.26
CA GLY A 256 -10.01 5.84 -0.06
C GLY A 256 -10.90 5.34 1.08
N ASN A 257 -10.74 4.09 1.52
CA ASN A 257 -11.43 3.53 2.69
C ASN A 257 -10.76 3.84 4.02
N LEU A 258 -9.52 4.33 4.05
CA LEU A 258 -8.81 4.67 5.28
C LEU A 258 -9.51 5.83 6.04
N PRO A 259 -9.25 5.99 7.35
CA PRO A 259 -9.64 7.18 8.08
C PRO A 259 -9.23 8.47 7.37
N ASP A 260 -9.91 9.58 7.67
CA ASP A 260 -9.59 10.85 7.02
C ASP A 260 -8.12 11.23 7.29
N PRO A 261 -7.39 11.75 6.29
CA PRO A 261 -5.98 12.09 6.45
C PRO A 261 -5.78 13.25 7.41
N VAL A 262 -4.64 13.22 8.12
CA VAL A 262 -4.30 14.25 9.10
C VAL A 262 -3.99 15.59 8.43
N ASN A 263 -3.35 15.55 7.26
CA ASN A 263 -3.07 16.74 6.45
C ASN A 263 -3.14 16.38 4.96
N PRO A 264 -4.34 16.41 4.35
CA PRO A 264 -4.54 15.96 2.97
C PRO A 264 -3.78 16.74 1.91
N GLY A 265 -3.31 17.96 2.19
CA GLY A 265 -2.77 18.86 1.18
C GLY A 265 -3.84 19.72 0.48
N PRO A 266 -3.61 20.14 -0.78
CA PRO A 266 -2.59 19.65 -1.69
C PRO A 266 -1.15 19.96 -1.25
N HIS A 267 -0.25 19.09 -1.66
CA HIS A 267 1.21 19.21 -1.51
C HIS A 267 1.85 19.33 -2.89
N GLY A 268 3.03 19.98 -2.95
CA GLY A 268 3.78 20.15 -4.19
C GLY A 268 2.92 20.69 -5.33
N ASP A 269 2.84 19.93 -6.42
CA ASP A 269 2.11 20.33 -7.63
C ASP A 269 0.65 19.82 -7.66
N GLY A 270 0.05 19.59 -6.50
CA GLY A 270 -1.36 19.19 -6.37
C GLY A 270 -1.58 17.73 -5.94
N VAL A 271 -0.55 17.04 -5.46
CA VAL A 271 -0.65 15.68 -4.93
C VAL A 271 -1.23 15.72 -3.52
N LEU A 272 -2.16 14.83 -3.21
CA LEU A 272 -2.76 14.70 -1.89
C LEU A 272 -1.97 13.73 -1.01
N ALA A 273 -2.21 13.81 0.30
CA ALA A 273 -1.69 12.88 1.29
C ALA A 273 -2.82 12.11 1.97
N TYR A 274 -2.58 10.84 2.28
CA TYR A 274 -3.48 9.92 2.95
C TYR A 274 -3.01 9.50 4.35
N TYR A 275 -1.82 9.92 4.81
CA TYR A 275 -1.30 9.47 6.12
C TYR A 275 -2.27 9.82 7.25
N THR A 276 -2.50 8.84 8.13
CA THR A 276 -3.54 8.89 9.16
C THR A 276 -3.27 7.89 10.28
N ALA A 277 -4.17 7.85 11.27
CA ALA A 277 -4.19 6.83 12.31
C ALA A 277 -5.44 5.96 12.18
N LEU A 278 -5.31 4.67 12.50
CA LEU A 278 -6.42 3.74 12.65
C LEU A 278 -6.37 3.10 14.03
N GLU A 279 -7.52 2.91 14.65
CA GLU A 279 -7.66 2.15 15.89
C GLU A 279 -8.64 1.01 15.67
N TYR A 280 -8.15 -0.21 15.84
CA TYR A 280 -8.90 -1.43 15.56
C TYR A 280 -8.44 -2.58 16.46
N GLY A 281 -9.37 -3.26 17.13
CA GLY A 281 -9.09 -4.42 17.98
C GLY A 281 -8.26 -4.10 19.23
N GLY A 282 -8.28 -2.84 19.70
CA GLY A 282 -7.39 -2.37 20.77
C GLY A 282 -5.94 -2.10 20.34
N VAL A 283 -5.65 -2.14 19.03
CA VAL A 283 -4.34 -1.82 18.45
C VAL A 283 -4.42 -0.49 17.70
N HIS A 284 -3.40 0.35 17.89
CA HIS A 284 -3.29 1.65 17.22
C HIS A 284 -2.30 1.54 16.06
N PHE A 285 -2.69 1.99 14.89
CA PHE A 285 -1.86 1.97 13.68
C PHE A 285 -1.53 3.41 13.28
N ALA A 286 -0.25 3.73 13.12
CA ALA A 286 0.20 4.91 12.39
C ALA A 286 0.45 4.50 10.93
N ILE A 287 -0.31 5.06 10.00
CA ILE A 287 -0.24 4.76 8.57
C ILE A 287 0.47 5.92 7.90
N LEU A 288 1.67 5.69 7.37
CA LEU A 288 2.59 6.73 6.90
C LEU A 288 2.81 6.68 5.38
N GLU A 289 3.34 7.79 4.85
CA GLU A 289 3.75 8.01 3.47
C GLU A 289 5.24 8.35 3.43
N ASP A 290 6.07 7.31 3.51
CA ASP A 290 7.52 7.38 3.53
C ASP A 290 8.17 7.52 2.14
N ARG A 291 7.40 7.35 1.06
CA ARG A 291 7.82 7.70 -0.31
C ARG A 291 7.55 9.16 -0.67
N LYS A 292 6.38 9.70 -0.29
CA LYS A 292 5.84 10.99 -0.79
C LYS A 292 6.72 12.19 -0.46
N PHE A 293 7.28 12.22 0.75
CA PHE A 293 8.06 13.37 1.25
C PHE A 293 9.57 13.13 1.20
N LYS A 294 9.99 11.97 0.69
CA LYS A 294 11.38 11.54 0.67
C LYS A 294 12.24 12.41 -0.26
N SER A 295 13.38 12.86 0.25
CA SER A 295 14.39 13.62 -0.48
C SER A 295 15.10 12.74 -1.51
N ALA A 296 15.39 13.33 -2.68
CA ALA A 296 15.97 12.62 -3.79
C ALA A 296 17.51 12.53 -3.71
N PRO A 297 18.13 11.49 -4.26
CA PRO A 297 19.58 11.33 -4.25
C PRO A 297 20.32 12.49 -4.92
N SER A 298 19.76 13.06 -5.99
CA SER A 298 20.36 14.21 -6.69
C SER A 298 20.57 15.45 -5.83
N GLU A 299 19.92 15.54 -4.66
CA GLU A 299 20.14 16.65 -3.71
C GLU A 299 21.57 16.65 -3.15
N VAL A 300 22.24 15.48 -3.13
CA VAL A 300 23.63 15.34 -2.64
C VAL A 300 24.58 14.58 -3.58
N ILE A 301 24.07 13.66 -4.39
CA ILE A 301 24.86 12.83 -5.30
C ILE A 301 24.78 13.43 -6.70
N LYS A 302 25.92 13.81 -7.29
CA LYS A 302 25.95 14.43 -8.64
C LYS A 302 26.49 13.49 -9.72
N LYS A 303 27.18 12.43 -9.32
CA LYS A 303 27.79 11.42 -10.20
C LYS A 303 27.75 10.09 -9.49
N LEU A 304 27.64 9.01 -10.26
CA LEU A 304 27.67 7.64 -9.73
C LEU A 304 28.93 7.43 -8.88
N ILE A 305 28.74 6.95 -7.66
CA ILE A 305 29.84 6.62 -6.76
C ILE A 305 30.21 5.16 -6.99
N ALA A 306 31.26 4.94 -7.77
CA ALA A 306 31.75 3.60 -8.14
C ALA A 306 33.28 3.54 -8.06
N PRO A 307 33.87 2.34 -7.94
CA PRO A 307 35.32 2.17 -7.91
C PRO A 307 36.01 2.80 -9.11
N PRO A 308 37.27 3.26 -8.98
CA PRO A 308 38.04 3.80 -10.10
C PRO A 308 38.07 2.83 -11.29
N GLY A 309 37.74 3.33 -12.48
CA GLY A 309 37.73 2.53 -13.71
C GLY A 309 36.53 1.59 -13.87
N PHE A 310 35.52 1.67 -12.98
CA PHE A 310 34.30 0.87 -13.09
C PHE A 310 33.62 1.06 -14.46
N LYS A 311 33.31 -0.06 -15.10
CA LYS A 311 32.52 -0.14 -16.32
C LYS A 311 31.49 -1.23 -16.14
N TRP A 312 30.24 -0.93 -16.48
CA TRP A 312 29.19 -1.95 -16.49
C TRP A 312 29.56 -3.08 -17.47
N PRO A 313 29.49 -4.37 -17.06
CA PRO A 313 29.85 -5.50 -17.92
C PRO A 313 29.02 -5.58 -19.22
N LYS A 314 27.81 -5.02 -19.20
CA LYS A 314 26.93 -4.84 -20.37
C LYS A 314 26.21 -3.51 -20.18
N LYS A 315 26.04 -2.72 -21.24
CA LYS A 315 25.18 -1.52 -21.23
C LYS A 315 23.76 -1.94 -20.88
N ARG A 316 23.25 -1.60 -19.69
CA ARG A 316 21.84 -1.87 -19.36
C ARG A 316 21.04 -0.59 -19.59
N LYS A 317 19.74 -0.72 -19.84
CA LYS A 317 18.82 0.43 -20.00
C LYS A 317 18.29 0.95 -18.66
N THR A 318 18.62 0.25 -17.57
CA THR A 318 18.08 0.42 -16.22
C THR A 318 19.21 0.41 -15.19
N ASP A 319 20.42 0.82 -15.59
CA ASP A 319 21.55 0.82 -14.67
C ASP A 319 21.24 1.73 -13.49
N PHE A 320 21.68 1.28 -12.33
CA PHE A 320 21.68 2.07 -11.11
C PHE A 320 22.53 3.32 -11.33
N GLU A 321 21.90 4.49 -11.35
CA GLU A 321 22.57 5.76 -11.56
C GLU A 321 23.08 6.30 -10.22
N ILE A 322 22.90 7.60 -9.97
CA ILE A 322 23.36 8.26 -8.75
C ILE A 322 22.64 7.78 -7.49
N GLU A 323 21.54 7.04 -7.61
CA GLU A 323 20.78 6.49 -6.50
C GLU A 323 21.48 5.35 -5.77
N VAL A 324 22.53 4.76 -6.34
CA VAL A 324 23.34 3.74 -5.67
C VAL A 324 24.77 4.19 -5.39
N VAL A 325 25.35 3.56 -4.38
CA VAL A 325 26.77 3.60 -4.07
C VAL A 325 27.33 2.20 -4.32
N LEU A 326 28.19 2.07 -5.34
CA LEU A 326 28.82 0.81 -5.73
C LEU A 326 30.23 0.65 -5.16
N ASP A 327 30.89 1.76 -4.82
CA ASP A 327 32.23 1.72 -4.25
C ASP A 327 32.18 1.16 -2.81
N PRO A 328 32.77 -0.02 -2.52
CA PRO A 328 32.81 -0.56 -1.16
C PRO A 328 33.61 0.32 -0.19
N GLY A 329 34.55 1.14 -0.70
CA GLY A 329 35.39 2.02 0.11
C GLY A 329 34.78 3.39 0.40
N TYR A 330 33.66 3.75 -0.23
CA TYR A 330 33.03 5.05 -0.01
C TYR A 330 32.32 5.11 1.35
N ASP A 331 32.50 6.20 2.09
CA ASP A 331 31.78 6.40 3.35
C ASP A 331 30.43 7.08 3.09
N CYS A 332 29.33 6.32 3.12
CA CYS A 332 27.99 6.84 2.85
C CYS A 332 27.46 7.77 3.93
N THR A 333 28.10 7.86 5.11
CA THR A 333 27.71 8.85 6.12
C THR A 333 27.92 10.29 5.62
N LYS A 334 28.82 10.48 4.64
CA LYS A 334 29.07 11.76 3.97
C LYS A 334 27.91 12.23 3.08
N LEU A 335 26.95 11.36 2.80
CA LEU A 335 25.74 11.71 2.05
C LEU A 335 24.68 12.35 2.95
N ASP A 336 24.77 12.15 4.26
CA ASP A 336 23.77 12.65 5.19
C ASP A 336 23.78 14.18 5.27
N ARG A 337 22.59 14.74 5.38
CA ARG A 337 22.34 16.17 5.52
C ARG A 337 21.13 16.40 6.41
N PRO A 338 21.22 17.27 7.43
CA PRO A 338 20.13 17.49 8.37
C PRO A 338 18.81 17.94 7.75
N ASP A 339 18.87 18.63 6.61
CA ASP A 339 17.71 19.19 5.92
C ASP A 339 16.96 18.22 5.00
N LEU A 340 17.52 17.02 4.76
CA LEU A 340 16.86 15.99 3.97
C LEU A 340 15.67 15.37 4.70
N ASN A 341 14.65 14.97 3.96
CA ASN A 341 13.37 14.53 4.48
C ASN A 341 13.12 13.06 4.15
N LEU A 342 12.56 12.32 5.12
CA LEU A 342 11.90 11.04 4.87
C LEU A 342 10.38 11.23 4.88
N LEU A 343 9.84 11.65 6.03
CA LEU A 343 8.40 11.85 6.24
C LEU A 343 7.95 13.31 6.03
N GLY A 344 8.88 14.27 6.11
CA GLY A 344 8.55 15.70 6.16
C GLY A 344 8.01 16.15 7.52
N LYS A 345 8.07 17.46 7.78
CA LYS A 345 7.85 18.03 9.13
C LYS A 345 6.47 17.73 9.72
N GLU A 346 5.41 17.87 8.93
CA GLU A 346 4.03 17.71 9.41
C GLU A 346 3.72 16.26 9.80
N GLN A 347 4.24 15.31 9.01
CA GLN A 347 4.08 13.89 9.31
C GLN A 347 4.98 13.45 10.47
N GLU A 348 6.20 13.99 10.61
CA GLU A 348 7.04 13.81 11.81
C GLU A 348 6.33 14.34 13.08
N ALA A 349 5.64 15.49 12.99
CA ALA A 349 4.88 16.07 14.09
C ALA A 349 3.63 15.24 14.43
N PHE A 350 2.92 14.72 13.42
CA PHE A 350 1.85 13.74 13.62
C PHE A 350 2.34 12.50 14.35
N LEU A 351 3.43 11.88 13.86
CA LEU A 351 3.99 10.66 14.44
C LEU A 351 4.41 10.89 15.90
N THR A 352 5.02 12.03 16.21
CA THR A 352 5.38 12.41 17.59
C THR A 352 4.15 12.47 18.50
N ARG A 353 3.06 13.12 18.06
CA ARG A 353 1.83 13.21 18.86
C ARG A 353 1.19 11.83 19.05
N TRP A 354 1.06 11.07 17.96
CA TRP A 354 0.49 9.73 17.99
C TRP A 354 1.26 8.78 18.92
N SER A 355 2.59 8.76 18.84
CA SER A 355 3.43 7.92 19.71
C SER A 355 3.35 8.33 21.18
N ASN A 356 3.27 9.63 21.46
CA ASN A 356 3.08 10.12 22.83
C ASN A 356 1.71 9.71 23.40
N ASP A 357 0.65 9.76 22.60
CA ASP A 357 -0.68 9.35 23.04
C ASP A 357 -0.79 7.84 23.22
N LEU A 358 -0.13 7.05 22.37
CA LEU A 358 -0.02 5.60 22.55
C LEU A 358 0.69 5.21 23.85
N LYS A 359 1.78 5.91 24.19
CA LYS A 359 2.48 5.71 25.47
C LYS A 359 1.61 6.01 26.67
N LYS A 360 0.83 7.09 26.61
CA LYS A 360 -0.10 7.47 27.70
C LYS A 360 -1.23 6.46 27.87
N SER A 361 -1.74 5.89 26.77
CA SER A 361 -2.83 4.92 26.84
C SER A 361 -2.35 3.54 27.31
N GLY A 362 -1.09 3.19 27.06
CA GLY A 362 -0.53 1.88 27.36
C GLY A 362 -1.01 0.78 26.40
N ASN A 363 -1.67 1.15 25.29
CA ASN A 363 -2.10 0.22 24.25
C ASN A 363 -0.92 -0.19 23.35
N LEU A 364 -1.08 -1.30 22.62
CA LEU A 364 -0.13 -1.71 21.58
C LEU A 364 -0.36 -0.95 20.29
N GLY A 365 0.69 -0.81 19.49
CA GLY A 365 0.55 -0.26 18.15
C GLY A 365 1.45 -0.86 17.09
N ALA A 366 1.24 -0.40 15.86
CA ALA A 366 2.10 -0.68 14.73
C ALA A 366 2.30 0.58 13.87
N VAL A 367 3.52 0.78 13.38
CA VAL A 367 3.84 1.80 12.39
C VAL A 367 3.93 1.11 11.03
N VAL A 368 3.15 1.59 10.07
CA VAL A 368 3.02 1.02 8.73
C VAL A 368 3.67 1.96 7.73
N THR A 369 4.64 1.44 6.97
CA THR A 369 5.43 2.20 5.98
C THR A 369 5.69 1.34 4.74
N SER A 370 6.04 1.92 3.60
CA SER A 370 6.24 1.16 2.37
C SER A 370 7.59 0.46 2.36
N SER A 371 8.67 1.13 2.76
CA SER A 371 10.05 0.61 2.64
C SER A 371 10.78 0.49 3.99
N PRO A 372 11.72 -0.47 4.17
CA PRO A 372 12.48 -0.65 5.40
C PRO A 372 13.35 0.54 5.78
N TRP A 373 13.33 0.91 7.08
CA TRP A 373 14.15 2.03 7.63
C TRP A 373 15.59 1.60 7.94
N ALA A 374 16.12 0.70 7.13
CA ALA A 374 17.50 0.22 7.17
C ALA A 374 17.83 -0.38 5.80
N HIS A 375 19.11 -0.38 5.43
CA HIS A 375 19.54 -0.93 4.17
C HIS A 375 19.74 -2.44 4.39
N VAL A 376 18.63 -3.15 4.34
CA VAL A 376 18.55 -4.60 4.51
C VAL A 376 18.50 -5.27 3.15
N ALA A 377 19.70 -5.46 2.59
CA ALA A 377 19.98 -6.14 1.32
C ALA A 377 19.75 -5.35 0.02
N MET A 378 20.71 -5.53 -0.88
CA MET A 378 20.70 -5.17 -2.30
C MET A 378 21.18 -6.38 -3.13
N TYR A 379 21.52 -6.19 -4.40
CA TYR A 379 22.18 -7.19 -5.24
C TYR A 379 23.57 -7.61 -4.70
N SER A 380 24.19 -6.78 -3.86
CA SER A 380 25.49 -7.00 -3.22
C SER A 380 25.47 -6.55 -1.76
N PRO A 381 26.18 -7.22 -0.84
CA PRO A 381 26.37 -6.73 0.52
C PRO A 381 27.22 -5.46 0.63
N THR A 382 27.92 -5.06 -0.45
CA THR A 382 28.81 -3.90 -0.45
C THR A 382 28.17 -2.63 -1.01
N SER A 383 27.03 -2.74 -1.69
CA SER A 383 26.33 -1.60 -2.28
C SER A 383 25.41 -0.92 -1.26
N ALA A 384 25.11 0.35 -1.50
CA ALA A 384 24.01 1.09 -0.88
C ALA A 384 23.04 1.53 -1.97
N ASP A 385 21.76 1.65 -1.65
CA ASP A 385 20.78 2.34 -2.46
C ASP A 385 19.98 3.36 -1.64
N THR A 386 19.68 4.49 -2.26
CA THR A 386 18.88 5.57 -1.65
C THR A 386 17.38 5.31 -1.75
N ASP A 387 16.96 4.20 -2.36
CA ASP A 387 15.55 3.82 -2.47
C ASP A 387 15.02 3.24 -1.15
N SER A 388 15.82 2.47 -0.41
CA SER A 388 15.47 2.07 0.96
C SER A 388 15.38 3.27 1.90
N ASN A 389 14.59 3.16 2.97
CA ASN A 389 14.50 4.22 4.00
C ASN A 389 15.65 4.21 5.02
N ALA A 390 16.74 3.51 4.74
CA ALA A 390 18.03 3.88 5.34
C ALA A 390 18.47 5.29 4.94
N TRP A 391 18.01 5.74 3.78
CA TRP A 391 18.18 7.08 3.25
C TRP A 391 16.88 7.88 3.37
N PRO A 392 16.95 9.18 3.71
CA PRO A 392 18.11 9.90 4.24
C PRO A 392 18.33 9.58 5.73
N GLN A 393 19.59 9.46 6.19
CA GLN A 393 19.88 9.06 7.57
C GLN A 393 19.30 10.02 8.61
N SER A 394 19.47 11.33 8.42
CA SER A 394 18.91 12.34 9.32
C SER A 394 17.37 12.31 9.36
N GLY A 395 16.70 12.14 8.22
CA GLY A 395 15.24 12.00 8.13
C GLY A 395 14.73 10.74 8.83
N ARG A 396 15.35 9.60 8.55
CA ARG A 396 15.09 8.32 9.23
C ARG A 396 15.27 8.44 10.74
N ASN A 397 16.36 9.04 11.20
CA ASN A 397 16.64 9.18 12.63
C ASN A 397 15.65 10.11 13.34
N ARG A 398 15.16 11.17 12.69
CA ARG A 398 14.06 11.99 13.24
C ARG A 398 12.77 11.19 13.37
N ALA A 399 12.42 10.41 12.35
CA ALA A 399 11.23 9.57 12.38
C ALA A 399 11.30 8.50 13.50
N LEU A 400 12.43 7.82 13.67
CA LEU A 400 12.64 6.88 14.78
C LEU A 400 12.60 7.55 16.16
N LYS A 401 13.14 8.76 16.29
CA LYS A 401 13.03 9.56 17.53
C LYS A 401 11.59 9.99 17.82
N ALA A 402 10.79 10.26 16.79
CA ALA A 402 9.37 10.58 16.94
C ALA A 402 8.58 9.37 17.48
N ILE A 403 8.93 8.15 17.06
CA ILE A 403 8.41 6.90 17.63
C ILE A 403 8.87 6.75 19.09
N GLY A 404 10.18 6.92 19.33
CA GLY A 404 10.79 6.76 20.64
C GLY A 404 10.60 5.35 21.21
N ASP A 405 10.20 5.29 22.47
CA ASP A 405 9.94 4.09 23.26
C ASP A 405 8.46 3.64 23.23
N ALA A 406 7.67 4.13 22.25
CA ALA A 406 6.28 3.70 22.13
C ALA A 406 6.18 2.18 21.90
N PRO A 407 5.15 1.51 22.45
CA PRO A 407 4.99 0.05 22.38
C PRO A 407 4.52 -0.40 20.99
N VAL A 408 5.42 -0.30 20.01
CA VAL A 408 5.13 -0.54 18.59
C VAL A 408 6.06 -1.55 17.95
N VAL A 409 5.53 -2.26 16.97
CA VAL A 409 6.31 -2.90 15.90
C VAL A 409 6.22 -2.06 14.62
N MET A 410 7.21 -2.14 13.76
CA MET A 410 7.17 -1.56 12.41
C MET A 410 6.91 -2.63 11.36
N LEU A 411 6.00 -2.37 10.42
CA LEU A 411 5.63 -3.27 9.33
C LEU A 411 5.82 -2.57 7.98
N HIS A 412 6.59 -3.18 7.09
CA HIS A 412 6.90 -2.59 5.78
C HIS A 412 7.19 -3.64 4.69
N GLY A 413 7.33 -3.19 3.44
CA GLY A 413 7.43 -3.99 2.22
C GLY A 413 8.70 -3.75 1.41
N ASP A 414 8.54 -3.48 0.10
CA ASP A 414 9.54 -3.06 -0.90
C ASP A 414 10.67 -4.07 -1.23
N VAL A 415 11.44 -4.53 -0.23
CA VAL A 415 12.76 -5.16 -0.48
C VAL A 415 12.69 -6.59 -1.05
N HIS A 416 11.50 -7.13 -1.31
CA HIS A 416 11.30 -8.52 -1.80
C HIS A 416 12.02 -9.57 -0.94
N LEU A 417 12.21 -9.27 0.34
CA LEU A 417 12.94 -10.11 1.29
C LEU A 417 12.30 -9.98 2.68
N GLY A 418 11.90 -11.13 3.24
CA GLY A 418 11.46 -11.17 4.63
C GLY A 418 12.64 -10.92 5.57
N THR A 419 12.63 -9.81 6.32
CA THR A 419 13.67 -9.50 7.32
C THR A 419 13.03 -9.12 8.64
N LEU A 420 13.64 -9.58 9.73
CA LEU A 420 13.25 -9.21 11.08
C LEU A 420 14.46 -8.66 11.80
N GLY A 421 14.29 -7.52 12.46
CA GLY A 421 15.35 -6.92 13.25
C GLY A 421 14.84 -5.79 14.11
N ARG A 422 15.75 -5.05 14.71
CA ARG A 422 15.46 -3.89 15.56
C ARG A 422 16.31 -2.71 15.16
N HIS A 423 15.68 -1.55 15.05
CA HIS A 423 16.37 -0.32 14.72
C HIS A 423 17.17 0.21 15.90
N GLY A 424 18.28 0.90 15.59
CA GLY A 424 19.01 1.75 16.51
C GLY A 424 19.17 3.17 15.97
N VAL A 425 19.23 4.14 16.88
CA VAL A 425 19.44 5.57 16.61
C VAL A 425 20.69 6.04 17.35
N LYS A 426 20.65 6.11 18.68
CA LYS A 426 21.83 6.47 19.49
C LYS A 426 22.67 5.22 19.71
N GLU A 427 22.05 4.18 20.23
CA GLU A 427 22.66 2.88 20.49
C GLU A 427 22.02 1.79 19.62
N PHE A 428 22.60 0.60 19.61
CA PHE A 428 21.91 -0.57 19.10
C PHE A 428 20.69 -0.87 19.98
N ASN A 429 19.61 -1.38 19.37
CA ASN A 429 18.40 -1.83 20.07
C ASN A 429 17.60 -0.74 20.82
N ASP A 430 17.85 0.55 20.58
CA ASP A 430 17.10 1.66 21.23
C ASP A 430 15.86 2.12 20.44
N GLY A 431 15.59 1.53 19.27
CA GLY A 431 14.38 1.74 18.47
C GLY A 431 13.43 0.54 18.46
N PRO A 432 12.34 0.62 17.68
CA PRO A 432 11.34 -0.44 17.58
C PRO A 432 11.84 -1.66 16.80
N VAL A 433 11.21 -2.81 17.07
CA VAL A 433 11.35 -4.03 16.25
C VAL A 433 10.62 -3.81 14.92
N ALA A 434 11.25 -4.20 13.82
CA ALA A 434 10.77 -4.02 12.47
C ALA A 434 10.72 -5.34 11.71
N TYR A 435 9.62 -5.57 11.00
CA TYR A 435 9.40 -6.72 10.13
C TYR A 435 9.15 -6.23 8.70
N SER A 436 10.14 -6.47 7.83
CA SER A 436 9.93 -6.39 6.39
C SER A 436 9.21 -7.63 5.93
N LEU A 437 7.99 -7.45 5.43
CA LEU A 437 7.20 -8.50 4.84
C LEU A 437 7.93 -9.04 3.60
N PRO A 438 7.97 -10.38 3.43
CA PRO A 438 8.51 -10.96 2.21
C PRO A 438 7.65 -10.55 1.02
N SER A 439 8.24 -10.62 -0.17
CA SER A 439 7.44 -10.45 -1.40
C SER A 439 6.42 -11.58 -1.50
N PHE A 440 5.15 -11.23 -1.76
CA PHE A 440 4.10 -12.19 -2.01
C PHE A 440 4.32 -12.91 -3.35
N SER A 441 4.49 -12.17 -4.44
CA SER A 441 4.61 -12.76 -5.78
C SER A 441 5.72 -12.18 -6.66
N SER A 442 6.28 -11.01 -6.33
CA SER A 442 7.55 -10.55 -6.93
C SER A 442 8.69 -11.55 -6.70
N ARG A 443 9.76 -11.49 -7.49
CA ARG A 443 10.87 -12.44 -7.33
C ARG A 443 11.61 -12.13 -6.03
N ALA A 444 11.85 -13.14 -5.19
CA ALA A 444 12.72 -13.06 -4.02
C ALA A 444 14.19 -12.86 -4.44
N SER A 445 14.48 -11.66 -4.96
CA SER A 445 15.69 -11.35 -5.71
C SER A 445 16.80 -10.73 -4.86
N ARG A 446 16.45 -10.23 -3.66
CA ARG A 446 17.38 -9.64 -2.69
C ARG A 446 17.72 -10.67 -1.60
N LYS A 447 18.91 -10.55 -1.00
CA LYS A 447 19.38 -11.44 0.07
C LYS A 447 20.15 -10.68 1.15
N TRP A 448 19.87 -10.97 2.42
CA TRP A 448 20.68 -10.50 3.52
C TRP A 448 21.84 -11.47 3.76
N ASN A 449 23.03 -11.05 3.34
CA ASN A 449 24.25 -11.85 3.41
C ASN A 449 25.46 -10.94 3.70
N PRO A 450 25.58 -10.41 4.94
CA PRO A 450 26.67 -9.51 5.32
C PRO A 450 28.04 -10.20 5.13
N LEU A 451 29.08 -9.38 4.94
CA LEU A 451 30.45 -9.89 4.72
C LEU A 451 31.06 -10.45 6.00
N GLU A 452 30.75 -9.84 7.14
CA GLU A 452 31.24 -10.23 8.45
C GLU A 452 30.07 -10.70 9.32
N PRO A 453 30.29 -11.64 10.25
CA PRO A 453 29.29 -12.01 11.23
C PRO A 453 28.83 -10.82 12.08
N GLY A 454 27.56 -10.81 12.47
CA GLY A 454 27.02 -9.78 13.34
C GLY A 454 27.59 -9.85 14.75
N LYS A 455 27.69 -8.69 15.40
CA LYS A 455 28.15 -8.61 16.80
C LYS A 455 27.01 -8.96 17.76
N ASN A 456 27.34 -9.29 19.01
CA ASN A 456 26.37 -9.49 20.09
C ASN A 456 25.22 -10.46 19.74
N ARG A 457 25.56 -11.49 18.98
CA ARG A 457 24.67 -12.58 18.58
C ARG A 457 24.61 -13.66 19.66
N GLU A 458 23.46 -14.29 19.81
CA GLU A 458 23.32 -15.44 20.71
C GLU A 458 24.25 -16.59 20.29
N PRO A 459 24.80 -17.37 21.25
CA PRO A 459 25.60 -18.55 20.93
C PRO A 459 24.86 -19.51 20.00
N GLY A 460 25.47 -19.84 18.87
CA GLY A 460 24.88 -20.74 17.86
C GLY A 460 23.86 -20.09 16.91
N ALA A 461 23.57 -18.80 17.05
CA ALA A 461 22.75 -18.07 16.09
C ALA A 461 23.42 -18.03 14.69
N PRO A 462 22.68 -17.81 13.59
CA PRO A 462 23.28 -17.62 12.26
C PRO A 462 24.23 -16.42 12.20
N GLU A 463 25.25 -16.47 11.34
CA GLU A 463 26.24 -15.38 11.21
C GLU A 463 25.64 -14.07 10.70
N ASN A 464 24.56 -14.16 9.92
CA ASN A 464 23.83 -13.00 9.41
C ASN A 464 22.83 -12.41 10.44
N THR A 465 22.96 -12.72 11.73
CA THR A 465 22.18 -12.14 12.84
C THR A 465 23.09 -11.41 13.83
N GLY A 466 22.51 -10.57 14.68
CA GLY A 466 23.24 -9.70 15.61
C GLY A 466 23.30 -8.26 15.12
N GLU A 467 24.22 -7.48 15.68
CA GLU A 467 24.36 -6.05 15.46
C GLU A 467 25.23 -5.72 14.25
N PHE A 468 24.71 -4.86 13.36
CA PHE A 468 25.34 -4.40 12.14
C PHE A 468 25.18 -2.89 11.96
N HIS A 469 26.17 -2.26 11.33
CA HIS A 469 25.93 -0.99 10.66
C HIS A 469 25.52 -1.29 9.22
N ASP A 470 24.39 -0.75 8.79
CA ASP A 470 24.03 -0.80 7.39
C ASP A 470 24.98 0.08 6.56
N ARG A 471 24.81 0.07 5.22
CA ARG A 471 25.77 0.76 4.35
C ARG A 471 25.78 2.28 4.53
N PHE A 472 24.71 2.87 5.08
CA PHE A 472 24.58 4.29 5.41
C PHE A 472 25.08 4.62 6.82
N GLY A 473 25.55 3.63 7.58
CA GLY A 473 26.00 3.77 8.96
C GLY A 473 24.86 3.70 9.99
N ASN A 474 23.64 3.31 9.60
CA ASN A 474 22.56 3.14 10.55
C ASN A 474 22.76 1.87 11.37
N LYS A 475 22.40 1.91 12.66
CA LYS A 475 22.43 0.75 13.55
C LYS A 475 21.21 -0.13 13.31
N VAL A 476 21.45 -1.41 13.07
CA VAL A 476 20.40 -2.43 12.94
C VAL A 476 20.85 -3.72 13.61
N THR A 477 19.96 -4.32 14.41
CA THR A 477 20.16 -5.65 14.98
C THR A 477 19.27 -6.64 14.25
N MET A 478 19.86 -7.56 13.49
CA MET A 478 19.13 -8.53 12.69
C MET A 478 18.79 -9.78 13.51
N TYR A 479 17.52 -10.17 13.52
CA TYR A 479 17.01 -11.37 14.18
C TYR A 479 16.78 -12.52 13.19
N GLY A 480 16.47 -12.21 11.93
CA GLY A 480 16.22 -13.22 10.90
C GLY A 480 16.15 -12.65 9.49
N ALA A 481 16.43 -13.53 8.51
CA ALA A 481 16.28 -13.23 7.09
C ALA A 481 15.78 -14.46 6.32
N GLY A 482 14.68 -14.33 5.59
CA GLY A 482 14.14 -15.38 4.72
C GLY A 482 14.72 -15.34 3.31
N ASN A 483 16.05 -15.51 3.21
CA ASN A 483 16.75 -15.50 1.93
C ASN A 483 16.14 -16.52 0.94
N GLY A 484 15.80 -16.04 -0.27
CA GLY A 484 15.25 -16.86 -1.36
C GLY A 484 13.82 -17.35 -1.14
N LEU A 485 13.06 -16.74 -0.22
CA LEU A 485 11.69 -17.11 0.08
C LEU A 485 10.71 -15.99 -0.25
N ASN A 486 9.63 -16.37 -0.94
CA ASN A 486 8.42 -15.57 -1.01
C ASN A 486 7.56 -15.84 0.25
N GLY A 487 6.47 -15.11 0.44
CA GLY A 487 5.51 -15.44 1.48
C GLY A 487 4.63 -14.26 1.90
N TYR A 488 4.12 -14.37 3.12
CA TYR A 488 3.36 -13.32 3.79
C TYR A 488 3.59 -13.38 5.30
N GLY A 489 3.17 -12.33 6.00
CA GLY A 489 3.23 -12.25 7.45
C GLY A 489 1.88 -12.54 8.10
N ILE A 490 1.88 -13.23 9.24
CA ILE A 490 0.75 -13.21 10.20
C ILE A 490 1.26 -12.54 11.47
N ILE A 491 0.60 -11.47 11.88
CA ILE A 491 0.95 -10.67 13.04
C ILE A 491 -0.17 -10.81 14.06
N VAL A 492 0.18 -11.27 15.25
CA VAL A 492 -0.78 -11.54 16.32
C VAL A 492 -0.52 -10.56 17.45
N PHE A 493 -1.42 -9.61 17.63
CA PHE A 493 -1.39 -8.66 18.75
C PHE A 493 -2.22 -9.23 19.89
N ASP A 494 -1.58 -9.63 20.99
CA ASP A 494 -2.24 -9.95 22.24
C ASP A 494 -2.32 -8.70 23.11
N THR A 495 -3.44 -7.98 22.98
CA THR A 495 -3.65 -6.71 23.71
C THR A 495 -3.82 -6.90 25.21
N ARG A 496 -4.07 -8.13 25.68
CA ARG A 496 -4.17 -8.44 27.11
C ARG A 496 -2.79 -8.63 27.73
N ASN A 497 -1.94 -9.43 27.07
CA ASN A 497 -0.60 -9.74 27.57
C ASN A 497 0.45 -8.71 27.14
N ARG A 498 0.07 -7.74 26.29
CA ARG A 498 0.98 -6.74 25.69
C ARG A 498 2.12 -7.39 24.92
N GLU A 499 1.79 -8.39 24.12
CA GLU A 499 2.73 -9.11 23.28
C GLU A 499 2.32 -9.01 21.81
N THR A 500 3.30 -8.89 20.92
CA THR A 500 3.09 -8.97 19.48
C THR A 500 3.94 -10.11 18.92
N GLU A 501 3.30 -11.15 18.41
CA GLU A 501 3.97 -12.25 17.71
C GLU A 501 4.00 -11.98 16.20
N LEU A 502 5.19 -12.08 15.62
CA LEU A 502 5.47 -11.89 14.21
C LEU A 502 5.77 -13.25 13.59
N GLN A 503 4.95 -13.68 12.63
CA GLN A 503 5.10 -14.97 11.94
C GLN A 503 5.39 -14.76 10.46
N PHE A 504 6.26 -15.59 9.89
CA PHE A 504 6.53 -15.67 8.46
C PHE A 504 5.99 -17.00 7.94
N HIS A 505 5.01 -16.93 7.03
CA HIS A 505 4.51 -18.08 6.27
C HIS A 505 5.17 -18.11 4.88
N PRO A 506 6.15 -19.02 4.65
CA PRO A 506 6.96 -19.01 3.44
C PRO A 506 6.26 -19.67 2.26
N MET A 507 6.59 -19.17 1.08
CA MET A 507 6.22 -19.71 -0.21
C MET A 507 7.46 -20.02 -1.05
N ASN A 508 7.32 -20.97 -1.98
CA ASN A 508 8.35 -21.28 -2.96
C ASN A 508 8.34 -20.33 -4.17
N GLU A 509 9.25 -20.56 -5.11
CA GLU A 509 9.33 -19.78 -6.36
C GLU A 509 8.10 -19.94 -7.27
N GLN A 510 7.23 -20.91 -7.04
CA GLN A 510 5.95 -21.05 -7.74
C GLN A 510 4.81 -20.34 -7.03
N ARG A 511 5.12 -19.59 -5.96
CA ARG A 511 4.17 -18.83 -5.11
C ARG A 511 3.14 -19.74 -4.44
N ARG A 512 3.57 -20.97 -4.11
CA ARG A 512 2.80 -21.93 -3.33
C ARG A 512 3.31 -21.94 -1.89
N PRO A 513 2.41 -21.98 -0.90
CA PRO A 513 2.81 -22.18 0.49
C PRO A 513 3.65 -23.43 0.71
N ILE A 514 4.62 -23.32 1.60
CA ILE A 514 5.50 -24.43 1.98
C ILE A 514 5.67 -24.48 3.50
N LYS A 515 5.90 -25.67 4.03
CA LYS A 515 6.27 -25.85 5.43
C LYS A 515 7.78 -25.78 5.57
N ARG A 516 8.31 -24.61 5.95
CA ARG A 516 9.73 -24.39 6.18
C ARG A 516 9.95 -23.53 7.42
N LYS A 517 10.86 -23.97 8.30
CA LYS A 517 11.33 -23.11 9.40
C LYS A 517 12.20 -21.99 8.84
N VAL A 518 11.93 -20.75 9.25
CA VAL A 518 12.72 -19.57 8.88
C VAL A 518 13.33 -19.01 10.15
N SER A 519 14.66 -18.93 10.20
CA SER A 519 15.35 -18.41 11.38
C SER A 519 14.91 -16.98 11.69
N GLY A 520 14.65 -16.70 12.97
CA GLY A 520 14.09 -15.45 13.46
C GLY A 520 12.57 -15.46 13.61
N TRP A 521 11.82 -16.39 13.00
CA TRP A 521 10.37 -16.49 13.14
C TRP A 521 9.91 -17.84 13.74
N PRO A 522 8.79 -17.87 14.50
CA PRO A 522 8.06 -16.70 15.00
C PRO A 522 8.89 -15.91 16.02
N HIS A 523 8.58 -14.62 16.18
CA HIS A 523 9.23 -13.75 17.16
C HIS A 523 8.20 -12.98 17.96
N THR A 524 8.33 -13.01 19.28
CA THR A 524 7.42 -12.32 20.20
C THR A 524 8.10 -11.10 20.80
N VAL A 525 7.52 -9.92 20.54
CA VAL A 525 7.91 -8.66 21.18
C VAL A 525 7.03 -8.44 22.39
N LYS A 526 7.62 -8.13 23.55
CA LYS A 526 6.90 -7.83 24.81
C LYS A 526 7.08 -6.36 25.17
N PHE A 527 6.01 -5.70 25.63
CA PHE A 527 5.97 -4.25 25.86
C PHE A 527 5.51 -3.83 27.24
#